data_AF-A0A7W0KCG8-F1
#
_entry.id   AF-A0A7W0KCG8-F1
#
_cell.length_a   1.000
_cell.length_b   1.000
_cell.length_c   1.000
_cell.angle_alpha   90.00
_cell.angle_beta   90.00
_cell.angle_gamma   90.00
#
_symmetry.space_group_name_H-M   'P 1'
#
loop_
_entity.id
_entity.type
_entity.pdbx_description
1 polymer ?
#
loop_
_entity_poly.entity_id
_entity_poly.type
_entity_poly.pdbx_seq_one_letter_code
_entity_poly.pdbx_strand_id
1 'polypeptide(L)'
;ALSADDYVKKAVEFAKVMLWTDPSIELVSCGLDGSSAWDRTVLEGLAKFVRYHSIHIYTGNADYAENVYQPHIAEWQLDTMRTEIDRVRKHQGIEHEIKVAYDEWNVWYRARQPERLEEKYDLSDALAVAAYLNVFVRQCDVVTVANLAQMVNVIAPVFTSPDGLYLQSIYHPLALLAGHTQAAALAA
;
A
#
# COMPACT_ATOMS: atom_id res chain seq x y z
N ALA A 1 20.05 -1.54 -7.81
CA ALA A 1 19.19 -0.67 -6.99
C ALA A 1 20.07 0.28 -6.18
N LEU A 2 19.56 1.45 -5.76
CA LEU A 2 20.26 2.32 -4.82
C LEU A 2 20.34 1.65 -3.44
N SER A 3 21.34 2.02 -2.63
CA SER A 3 21.30 1.76 -1.19
C SER A 3 20.24 2.66 -0.53
N ALA A 4 19.76 2.29 0.66
CA ALA A 4 18.79 3.10 1.39
C ALA A 4 19.36 4.49 1.73
N ASP A 5 20.63 4.57 2.13
CA ASP A 5 21.30 5.84 2.42
C ASP A 5 21.42 6.73 1.18
N ASP A 6 21.75 6.16 0.02
CA ASP A 6 21.87 6.95 -1.22
C ASP A 6 20.50 7.38 -1.74
N TYR A 7 19.46 6.58 -1.54
CA TYR A 7 18.09 6.99 -1.77
C TYR A 7 17.71 8.18 -0.88
N VAL A 8 17.97 8.10 0.43
CA VAL A 8 17.68 9.19 1.38
C VAL A 8 18.40 10.47 0.98
N LYS A 9 19.71 10.42 0.73
CA LYS A 9 20.49 11.61 0.32
C LYS A 9 19.87 12.30 -0.89
N LYS A 10 19.45 11.50 -1.88
CA LYS A 10 18.81 12.02 -3.09
C LYS A 10 17.43 12.59 -2.79
N ALA A 11 16.57 11.83 -2.11
CA ALA A 11 15.20 12.19 -1.81
C ALA A 11 15.09 13.44 -0.93
N VAL A 12 16.02 13.67 0.00
CA VAL A 12 16.09 14.90 0.81
C VAL A 12 16.24 16.14 -0.08
N GLU A 13 17.10 16.11 -1.10
CA GLU A 13 17.30 17.26 -1.99
C GLU A 13 16.06 17.53 -2.86
N PHE A 14 15.37 16.48 -3.33
CA PHE A 14 14.08 16.65 -4.01
C PHE A 14 13.02 17.22 -3.07
N ALA A 15 12.90 16.68 -1.87
CA ALA A 15 11.89 17.12 -0.91
C ALA A 15 12.04 18.60 -0.54
N LYS A 16 13.28 19.08 -0.32
CA LYS A 16 13.55 20.51 -0.08
C LYS A 16 13.04 21.38 -1.23
N VAL A 17 13.43 21.07 -2.47
CA VAL A 17 13.05 21.87 -3.64
C VAL A 17 11.55 21.85 -3.87
N MET A 18 10.91 20.68 -3.73
CA MET A 18 9.47 20.54 -3.90
C MET A 18 8.70 21.37 -2.86
N LEU A 19 9.06 21.27 -1.57
CA LEU A 19 8.38 22.00 -0.49
C LEU A 19 8.68 23.50 -0.49
N TRP A 20 9.85 23.94 -0.97
CA TRP A 20 10.12 25.36 -1.20
C TRP A 20 9.29 25.92 -2.35
N THR A 21 9.01 25.10 -3.36
CA THR A 21 8.22 25.49 -4.53
C THR A 21 6.73 25.54 -4.19
N ASP A 22 6.23 24.49 -3.55
CA ASP A 22 4.84 24.40 -3.10
C ASP A 22 4.80 23.76 -1.70
N PRO A 23 4.61 24.56 -0.64
CA PRO A 23 4.55 24.05 0.73
C PRO A 23 3.23 23.33 1.05
N SER A 24 2.25 23.32 0.14
CA SER A 24 0.94 22.69 0.37
C SER A 24 0.89 21.21 -0.01
N ILE A 25 1.89 20.71 -0.74
CA ILE A 25 1.96 19.30 -1.12
C ILE A 25 2.32 18.41 0.06
N GLU A 26 1.91 17.15 -0.03
CA GLU A 26 2.32 16.10 0.89
C GLU A 26 3.23 15.11 0.17
N LEU A 27 4.32 14.70 0.82
CA LEU A 27 5.31 13.80 0.23
C LEU A 27 5.18 12.38 0.79
N VAL A 28 5.39 11.39 -0.08
CA VAL A 28 5.47 9.97 0.23
C VAL A 28 6.92 9.51 0.08
N SER A 29 7.47 8.86 1.10
CA SER A 29 8.76 8.15 0.97
C SER A 29 8.54 6.72 0.50
N CYS A 30 9.42 6.21 -0.36
CA CYS A 30 9.32 4.83 -0.86
C CYS A 30 9.85 3.83 0.17
N GLY A 31 8.97 3.07 0.80
CA GLY A 31 9.36 1.94 1.64
C GLY A 31 9.43 0.64 0.85
N LEU A 32 9.29 -0.48 1.56
CA LEU A 32 9.30 -1.83 1.05
C LEU A 32 8.15 -2.63 1.67
N ASP A 33 8.36 -3.30 2.80
CA ASP A 33 7.37 -4.19 3.43
C ASP A 33 6.93 -3.72 4.83
N GLY A 34 7.44 -2.58 5.28
CA GLY A 34 7.14 -1.99 6.57
C GLY A 34 7.91 -2.57 7.77
N SER A 35 8.83 -3.50 7.53
CA SER A 35 9.62 -4.16 8.60
C SER A 35 11.12 -4.25 8.27
N SER A 36 11.47 -3.97 7.02
CA SER A 36 12.82 -4.15 6.51
C SER A 36 13.80 -3.09 7.06
N ALA A 37 15.10 -3.36 6.89
CA ALA A 37 16.12 -2.36 7.17
C ALA A 37 16.00 -1.14 6.24
N TRP A 38 15.49 -1.33 5.02
CA TRP A 38 15.22 -0.25 4.07
C TRP A 38 14.18 0.72 4.64
N ASP A 39 13.04 0.19 5.10
CA ASP A 39 11.96 1.00 5.67
C ASP A 39 12.47 1.86 6.83
N ARG A 40 13.24 1.26 7.75
CA ARG A 40 13.85 1.98 8.89
C ARG A 40 14.76 3.12 8.44
N THR A 41 15.73 2.84 7.57
CA THR A 41 16.69 3.86 7.10
C THR A 41 15.99 4.98 6.32
N VAL A 42 15.05 4.63 5.45
CA VAL A 42 14.34 5.62 4.63
C VAL A 42 13.41 6.49 5.47
N LEU A 43 12.63 5.88 6.37
CA LEU A 43 11.77 6.60 7.28
C LEU A 43 12.57 7.54 8.17
N GLU A 44 13.65 7.05 8.81
CA GLU A 44 14.53 7.89 9.64
C GLU A 44 15.12 9.06 8.86
N GLY A 45 15.56 8.83 7.62
CA GLY A 45 16.17 9.85 6.78
C GLY A 45 15.20 10.92 6.28
N LEU A 46 13.91 10.59 6.09
CA LEU A 46 12.93 11.45 5.43
C LEU A 46 11.79 11.93 6.31
N ALA A 47 11.66 11.46 7.55
CA ALA A 47 10.53 11.74 8.44
C ALA A 47 10.22 13.24 8.60
N LYS A 48 11.23 14.13 8.52
CA LYS A 48 11.04 15.59 8.59
C LYS A 48 10.29 16.18 7.40
N PHE A 49 10.31 15.51 6.24
CA PHE A 49 9.80 16.02 4.98
C PHE A 49 8.51 15.35 4.52
N VAL A 50 8.23 14.13 4.97
CA VAL A 50 7.12 13.31 4.46
C VAL A 50 5.90 13.36 5.37
N ARG A 51 4.75 13.06 4.78
CA ARG A 51 3.48 12.77 5.47
C ARG A 51 3.11 11.30 5.39
N TYR A 52 3.71 10.57 4.43
CA TYR A 52 3.47 9.15 4.26
C TYR A 52 4.78 8.36 4.06
N HIS A 53 4.76 7.11 4.53
CA HIS A 53 5.73 6.09 4.15
C HIS A 53 5.00 4.99 3.38
N SER A 54 5.47 4.68 2.17
CA SER A 54 4.83 3.66 1.35
C SER A 54 5.23 2.26 1.80
N ILE A 55 4.31 1.29 1.71
CA ILE A 55 4.60 -0.13 1.87
C ILE A 55 3.84 -0.92 0.82
N HIS A 56 4.46 -1.98 0.32
CA HIS A 56 3.97 -2.73 -0.83
C HIS A 56 3.77 -4.19 -0.42
N ILE A 57 2.66 -4.80 -0.86
CA ILE A 57 2.42 -6.22 -0.61
C ILE A 57 1.67 -6.91 -1.75
N TYR A 58 2.17 -8.08 -2.16
CA TYR A 58 1.43 -8.98 -3.03
C TYR A 58 1.35 -10.36 -2.38
N THR A 59 0.13 -10.84 -2.14
CA THR A 59 -0.13 -12.21 -1.67
C THR A 59 -0.66 -13.08 -2.80
N GLY A 60 -0.80 -14.37 -2.54
CA GLY A 60 -1.35 -15.29 -3.52
C GLY A 60 -0.95 -16.73 -3.25
N ASN A 61 -1.93 -17.63 -3.31
CA ASN A 61 -1.70 -19.06 -3.18
C ASN A 61 -2.70 -19.86 -4.03
N ALA A 62 -2.27 -21.03 -4.49
CA ALA A 62 -3.16 -21.98 -5.17
C ALA A 62 -4.10 -22.70 -4.20
N ASP A 63 -3.74 -22.83 -2.92
CA ASP A 63 -4.65 -23.29 -1.88
C ASP A 63 -5.65 -22.19 -1.51
N TYR A 64 -6.94 -22.55 -1.51
CA TYR A 64 -8.03 -21.62 -1.27
C TYR A 64 -7.94 -20.96 0.11
N ALA A 65 -7.69 -21.75 1.16
CA ALA A 65 -7.69 -21.23 2.52
C ALA A 65 -6.47 -20.33 2.73
N GLU A 66 -5.29 -20.77 2.30
CA GLU A 66 -4.08 -19.97 2.38
C GLU A 66 -4.23 -18.63 1.62
N ASN A 67 -4.82 -18.65 0.42
CA ASN A 67 -5.04 -17.42 -0.36
C ASN A 67 -5.95 -16.42 0.39
N VAL A 68 -7.03 -16.92 0.99
CA VAL A 68 -8.01 -16.06 1.71
C VAL A 68 -7.41 -15.48 3.00
N TYR A 69 -6.57 -16.22 3.73
CA TYR A 69 -6.05 -15.78 5.03
C TYR A 69 -4.74 -14.99 4.94
N GLN A 70 -3.93 -15.18 3.91
CA GLN A 70 -2.64 -14.49 3.74
C GLN A 70 -2.71 -12.95 3.90
N PRO A 71 -3.73 -12.23 3.39
CA PRO A 71 -3.85 -10.78 3.54
C PRO A 71 -3.82 -10.24 4.97
N HIS A 72 -4.12 -11.07 5.98
CA HIS A 72 -4.04 -10.68 7.39
C HIS A 72 -2.64 -10.19 7.81
N ILE A 73 -1.57 -10.60 7.11
CA ILE A 73 -0.21 -10.10 7.35
C ILE A 73 -0.11 -8.57 7.27
N ALA A 74 -0.97 -7.91 6.49
CA ALA A 74 -1.01 -6.45 6.39
C ALA A 74 -1.32 -5.79 7.74
N GLU A 75 -2.07 -6.46 8.61
CA GLU A 75 -2.40 -5.94 9.94
C GLU A 75 -1.14 -5.83 10.81
N TRP A 76 -0.29 -6.86 10.76
CA TRP A 76 1.00 -6.88 11.43
C TRP A 76 1.99 -5.87 10.84
N GLN A 77 2.01 -5.69 9.52
CA GLN A 77 2.87 -4.70 8.86
C GLN A 77 2.48 -3.27 9.29
N LEU A 78 1.18 -2.97 9.38
CA LEU A 78 0.68 -1.66 9.83
C LEU A 78 1.00 -1.40 11.31
N ASP A 79 0.86 -2.39 12.19
CA ASP A 79 1.23 -2.23 13.60
C ASP A 79 2.74 -2.03 13.78
N THR A 80 3.55 -2.73 12.98
CA THR A 80 5.01 -2.55 12.96
C THR A 80 5.37 -1.14 12.52
N MET A 81 4.78 -0.67 11.41
CA MET A 81 5.02 0.67 10.90
C MET A 81 4.52 1.77 11.83
N ARG A 82 3.37 1.60 12.48
CA ARG A 82 2.88 2.52 13.53
C ARG A 82 3.95 2.71 14.60
N THR A 83 4.50 1.60 15.09
CA THR A 83 5.53 1.59 16.13
C THR A 83 6.83 2.27 15.67
N GLU A 84 7.28 1.98 14.45
CA GLU A 84 8.50 2.60 13.89
C GLU A 84 8.32 4.09 13.63
N ILE A 85 7.16 4.52 13.12
CA ILE A 85 6.82 5.93 12.93
C ILE A 85 6.85 6.67 14.27
N ASP A 86 6.21 6.13 15.31
CA ASP A 86 6.19 6.75 16.63
C ASP A 86 7.60 6.84 17.24
N ARG A 87 8.42 5.79 17.07
CA ARG A 87 9.83 5.78 17.48
C ARG A 87 10.61 6.90 16.81
N VAL A 88 10.55 7.00 15.48
CA VAL A 88 11.28 8.00 14.70
C VAL A 88 10.82 9.41 15.03
N ARG A 89 9.50 9.63 15.09
CA ARG A 89 8.93 10.94 15.43
C ARG A 89 9.38 11.42 16.80
N LYS A 90 9.29 10.53 17.81
CA LYS A 90 9.74 10.85 19.17
C LYS A 90 11.25 11.08 19.25
N HIS A 91 12.05 10.28 18.56
CA HIS A 91 13.51 10.40 18.57
C HIS A 91 13.99 11.72 17.93
N GLN A 92 13.32 12.16 16.85
CA GLN A 92 13.70 13.36 16.10
C GLN A 92 12.94 14.63 16.49
N GLY A 93 11.99 14.55 17.42
CA GLY A 93 11.14 15.68 17.83
C GLY A 93 10.20 16.15 16.71
N ILE A 94 9.66 15.22 15.92
CA ILE A 94 8.75 15.53 14.82
C ILE A 94 7.32 15.60 15.34
N GLU A 95 6.70 16.77 15.20
CA GLU A 95 5.33 17.02 15.68
C GLU A 95 4.26 16.57 14.68
N HIS A 96 4.49 16.73 13.37
CA HIS A 96 3.52 16.33 12.35
C HIS A 96 3.32 14.81 12.32
N GLU A 97 2.11 14.38 11.95
CA GLU A 97 1.82 12.96 11.76
C GLU A 97 2.49 12.42 10.49
N ILE A 98 2.87 11.16 10.56
CA ILE A 98 3.28 10.37 9.40
C ILE A 98 2.34 9.16 9.37
N LYS A 99 1.72 8.92 8.22
CA LYS A 99 0.80 7.80 7.98
C LYS A 99 1.43 6.78 7.04
N VAL A 100 0.77 5.66 6.85
CA VAL A 100 1.16 4.64 5.88
C VAL A 100 0.37 4.81 4.60
N ALA A 101 1.07 4.68 3.47
CA ALA A 101 0.47 4.54 2.15
C ALA A 101 0.69 3.11 1.64
N TYR A 102 -0.36 2.30 1.56
CA TYR A 102 -0.31 1.07 0.76
C TYR A 102 -0.52 1.43 -0.71
N ASP A 103 0.47 2.03 -1.35
CA ASP A 103 0.37 2.49 -2.74
C ASP A 103 0.54 1.36 -3.77
N GLU A 104 0.91 0.16 -3.31
CA GLU A 104 0.84 -1.09 -4.07
C GLU A 104 0.35 -2.25 -3.20
N TRP A 105 -0.85 -2.76 -3.47
CA TRP A 105 -1.31 -4.02 -2.90
C TRP A 105 -2.24 -4.78 -3.84
N ASN A 106 -2.13 -6.11 -3.89
CA ASN A 106 -3.10 -6.99 -4.56
C ASN A 106 -2.82 -8.48 -4.30
N VAL A 107 -3.67 -9.35 -4.86
CA VAL A 107 -3.33 -10.73 -5.16
C VAL A 107 -2.56 -10.80 -6.49
N TRP A 108 -1.38 -11.40 -6.49
CA TRP A 108 -0.57 -11.59 -7.69
C TRP A 108 0.38 -12.80 -7.55
N TYR A 109 0.08 -13.90 -8.23
CA TYR A 109 0.94 -15.09 -8.17
C TYR A 109 1.02 -15.94 -9.44
N ARG A 110 0.04 -15.87 -10.34
CA ARG A 110 -0.02 -16.70 -11.56
C ARG A 110 0.65 -16.03 -12.76
N ALA A 111 0.39 -14.74 -13.01
CA ALA A 111 0.90 -14.05 -14.19
C ALA A 111 2.36 -13.60 -13.96
N ARG A 112 3.32 -14.25 -14.62
CA ARG A 112 4.76 -13.95 -14.48
C ARG A 112 5.42 -13.42 -15.75
N GLN A 113 4.66 -13.19 -16.81
CA GLN A 113 5.22 -12.70 -18.08
C GLN A 113 5.53 -11.21 -17.97
N PRO A 114 6.81 -10.77 -18.13
CA PRO A 114 7.20 -9.38 -17.90
C PRO A 114 6.42 -8.35 -18.72
N GLU A 115 5.98 -8.73 -19.92
CA GLU A 115 5.26 -7.85 -20.84
C GLU A 115 3.74 -7.88 -20.63
N ARG A 116 3.21 -8.86 -19.87
CA ARG A 116 1.76 -9.08 -19.69
C ARG A 116 1.46 -9.70 -18.32
N LEU A 117 1.16 -8.86 -17.33
CA LEU A 117 0.72 -9.29 -16.00
C LEU A 117 -0.81 -9.42 -15.93
N GLU A 118 -1.40 -10.15 -16.89
CA GLU A 118 -2.85 -10.36 -16.99
C GLU A 118 -3.31 -11.49 -16.07
N GLU A 119 -3.31 -11.24 -14.76
CA GLU A 119 -3.82 -12.15 -13.74
C GLU A 119 -5.34 -12.37 -13.91
N LYS A 120 -5.78 -13.63 -13.94
CA LYS A 120 -7.20 -14.00 -13.96
C LYS A 120 -7.65 -14.36 -12.56
N TYR A 121 -8.63 -13.62 -12.04
CA TYR A 121 -9.06 -13.76 -10.65
C TYR A 121 -10.26 -14.69 -10.49
N ASP A 122 -10.22 -15.51 -9.43
CA ASP A 122 -11.30 -16.38 -8.99
C ASP A 122 -11.97 -15.88 -7.69
N LEU A 123 -12.85 -16.67 -7.09
CA LEU A 123 -13.56 -16.30 -5.85
C LEU A 123 -12.60 -16.19 -4.66
N SER A 124 -11.58 -17.04 -4.58
CA SER A 124 -10.62 -16.99 -3.46
C SER A 124 -9.84 -15.69 -3.48
N ASP A 125 -9.48 -15.19 -4.67
CA ASP A 125 -8.80 -13.91 -4.82
C ASP A 125 -9.70 -12.74 -4.43
N ALA A 126 -11.00 -12.79 -4.76
CA ALA A 126 -11.97 -11.77 -4.35
C ALA A 126 -12.14 -11.71 -2.83
N LEU A 127 -12.12 -12.86 -2.16
CA LEU A 127 -12.18 -12.94 -0.70
C LEU A 127 -10.88 -12.45 -0.06
N ALA A 128 -9.73 -12.73 -0.67
CA ALA A 128 -8.44 -12.18 -0.22
C ALA A 128 -8.40 -10.64 -0.34
N VAL A 129 -8.87 -10.08 -1.46
CA VAL A 129 -9.03 -8.63 -1.62
C VAL A 129 -10.00 -8.07 -0.58
N ALA A 130 -11.12 -8.74 -0.32
CA ALA A 130 -12.03 -8.33 0.76
C ALA A 130 -11.36 -8.36 2.14
N ALA A 131 -10.47 -9.31 2.40
CA ALA A 131 -9.72 -9.38 3.66
C ALA A 131 -8.76 -8.17 3.81
N TYR A 132 -8.00 -7.81 2.78
CA TYR A 132 -7.19 -6.58 2.76
C TYR A 132 -8.03 -5.34 3.08
N LEU A 133 -9.13 -5.18 2.35
CA LEU A 133 -10.04 -4.04 2.51
C LEU A 133 -10.57 -3.92 3.95
N ASN A 134 -10.90 -5.04 4.60
CA ASN A 134 -11.32 -5.04 5.99
C ASN A 134 -10.16 -4.69 6.96
N VAL A 135 -8.93 -5.14 6.69
CA VAL A 135 -7.74 -4.72 7.46
C VAL A 135 -7.57 -3.19 7.38
N PHE A 136 -7.63 -2.63 6.18
CA PHE A 136 -7.45 -1.18 5.99
C PHE A 136 -8.54 -0.35 6.67
N VAL A 137 -9.79 -0.80 6.68
CA VAL A 137 -10.85 -0.14 7.43
C VAL A 137 -10.59 -0.19 8.95
N ARG A 138 -10.12 -1.32 9.48
CA ARG A 138 -9.82 -1.45 10.92
C ARG A 138 -8.64 -0.61 11.38
N GLN A 139 -7.66 -0.39 10.51
CA GLN A 139 -6.44 0.38 10.80
C GLN A 139 -6.37 1.69 9.99
N CYS A 140 -7.53 2.28 9.67
CA CYS A 140 -7.60 3.50 8.87
C CYS A 140 -7.00 4.74 9.55
N ASP A 141 -6.70 4.66 10.85
CA ASP A 141 -5.93 5.65 11.60
C ASP A 141 -4.44 5.66 11.23
N VAL A 142 -3.93 4.53 10.72
CA VAL A 142 -2.55 4.34 10.26
C VAL A 142 -2.47 4.39 8.73
N VAL A 143 -3.27 3.58 8.03
CA VAL A 143 -3.33 3.58 6.57
C VAL A 143 -4.41 4.53 6.07
N THR A 144 -3.99 5.61 5.43
CA THR A 144 -4.89 6.67 4.93
C THR A 144 -4.84 6.80 3.41
N VAL A 145 -3.90 6.10 2.76
CA VAL A 145 -3.81 5.94 1.31
C VAL A 145 -3.66 4.45 1.02
N ALA A 146 -4.51 3.91 0.15
CA ALA A 146 -4.45 2.52 -0.30
C ALA A 146 -4.81 2.42 -1.78
N ASN A 147 -3.83 2.08 -2.62
CA ASN A 147 -3.97 1.99 -4.06
C ASN A 147 -3.83 0.54 -4.50
N LEU A 148 -4.93 -0.05 -4.97
CA LEU A 148 -4.89 -1.37 -5.58
C LEU A 148 -3.98 -1.35 -6.80
N ALA A 149 -3.02 -2.25 -6.85
CA ALA A 149 -2.13 -2.44 -7.99
C ALA A 149 -2.67 -3.58 -8.88
N GLN A 150 -3.27 -3.32 -10.05
CA GLN A 150 -3.51 -2.02 -10.69
C GLN A 150 -4.95 -1.93 -11.20
N MET A 151 -5.27 -0.90 -12.00
CA MET A 151 -6.67 -0.56 -12.33
C MET A 151 -7.22 -1.28 -13.58
N VAL A 152 -6.42 -1.43 -14.64
CA VAL A 152 -6.87 -1.97 -15.94
C VAL A 152 -5.84 -2.94 -16.54
N ASN A 153 -6.29 -4.13 -16.94
CA ASN A 153 -5.54 -5.26 -17.55
C ASN A 153 -4.40 -5.87 -16.72
N VAL A 154 -3.50 -5.06 -16.19
CA VAL A 154 -2.33 -5.46 -15.40
C VAL A 154 -2.77 -5.69 -13.96
N ILE A 155 -2.82 -6.96 -13.51
CA ILE A 155 -3.25 -7.39 -12.18
C ILE A 155 -4.48 -6.58 -11.71
N ALA A 156 -5.52 -6.57 -12.54
CA ALA A 156 -6.55 -5.53 -12.49
C ALA A 156 -7.97 -6.04 -12.23
N PRO A 157 -8.84 -5.26 -11.57
CA PRO A 157 -10.25 -5.56 -11.42
C PRO A 157 -11.03 -5.31 -12.73
N VAL A 158 -10.53 -4.46 -13.62
CA VAL A 158 -11.15 -4.19 -14.93
C VAL A 158 -10.26 -4.77 -16.02
N PHE A 159 -10.85 -5.55 -16.92
CA PHE A 159 -10.17 -6.10 -18.08
C PHE A 159 -10.80 -5.59 -19.37
N THR A 160 -9.96 -5.25 -20.35
CA THR A 160 -10.37 -4.68 -21.64
C THR A 160 -9.64 -5.36 -22.79
N SER A 161 -10.32 -5.48 -23.92
CA SER A 161 -9.79 -5.93 -25.21
C SER A 161 -10.40 -5.08 -26.33
N PRO A 162 -9.94 -5.21 -27.59
CA PRO A 162 -10.58 -4.57 -28.73
C PRO A 162 -12.08 -4.90 -28.88
N ASP A 163 -12.51 -6.06 -28.36
CA ASP A 163 -13.87 -6.57 -28.49
C ASP A 163 -14.81 -6.16 -27.33
N GLY A 164 -14.26 -5.59 -26.24
CA GLY A 164 -15.07 -5.15 -25.10
C GLY A 164 -14.32 -5.13 -23.78
N LEU A 165 -15.08 -5.13 -22.68
CA LEU A 165 -14.55 -5.15 -21.32
C LEU A 165 -15.33 -6.12 -20.44
N TYR A 166 -14.66 -6.63 -19.40
CA TYR A 166 -15.32 -7.36 -18.32
C TYR A 166 -14.72 -6.99 -16.97
N LEU A 167 -15.50 -7.22 -15.91
CA LEU A 167 -15.11 -6.99 -14.53
C LEU A 167 -14.65 -8.31 -13.92
N GLN A 168 -13.47 -8.33 -13.32
CA GLN A 168 -12.94 -9.51 -12.64
C GLN A 168 -13.58 -9.69 -11.26
N SER A 169 -13.45 -10.87 -10.66
CA SER A 169 -14.03 -11.17 -9.35
C SER A 169 -13.65 -10.15 -8.27
N ILE A 170 -12.39 -9.68 -8.27
CA ILE A 170 -11.86 -8.68 -7.32
C ILE A 170 -12.46 -7.27 -7.49
N TYR A 171 -13.15 -6.97 -8.60
CA TYR A 171 -13.85 -5.70 -8.79
C TYR A 171 -14.97 -5.49 -7.77
N HIS A 172 -15.72 -6.56 -7.49
CA HIS A 172 -16.93 -6.47 -6.67
C HIS A 172 -16.68 -6.08 -5.21
N PRO A 173 -15.70 -6.64 -4.48
CA PRO A 173 -15.40 -6.17 -3.12
C PRO A 173 -14.92 -4.72 -3.10
N LEU A 174 -14.15 -4.27 -4.10
CA LEU A 174 -13.73 -2.87 -4.22
C LEU A 174 -14.93 -1.94 -4.43
N ALA A 175 -15.83 -2.30 -5.36
CA ALA A 175 -17.03 -1.52 -5.64
C ALA A 175 -17.97 -1.43 -4.41
N LEU A 176 -18.10 -2.53 -3.66
CA LEU A 176 -18.87 -2.56 -2.42
C LEU A 176 -18.24 -1.64 -1.36
N LEU A 177 -16.93 -1.73 -1.13
CA LEU A 177 -16.23 -0.88 -0.18
C LEU A 177 -16.35 0.59 -0.56
N ALA A 178 -16.09 0.94 -1.82
CA ALA A 178 -16.17 2.32 -2.32
C ALA A 178 -17.60 2.89 -2.25
N GLY A 179 -18.62 2.05 -2.47
CA GLY A 179 -20.02 2.48 -2.46
C GLY A 179 -20.68 2.54 -1.08
N HIS A 180 -20.13 1.88 -0.06
CA HIS A 180 -20.80 1.69 1.24
C HIS A 180 -19.97 2.10 2.47
N THR A 181 -18.69 2.43 2.31
CA THR A 181 -17.89 2.95 3.43
C THR A 181 -18.34 4.34 3.83
N GLN A 182 -18.47 4.57 5.14
CA GLN A 182 -18.88 5.84 5.71
C GLN A 182 -17.68 6.61 6.30
N ALA A 183 -17.94 7.79 6.84
CA ALA A 183 -16.91 8.69 7.37
C ALA A 183 -16.22 8.19 8.66
N ALA A 184 -16.79 7.20 9.35
CA ALA A 184 -16.25 6.69 10.61
C ALA A 184 -16.19 5.17 10.60
N ALA A 185 -15.03 4.63 10.99
CA ALA A 185 -14.86 3.22 11.34
C ALA A 185 -15.07 3.05 12.85
N LEU A 186 -15.71 1.94 13.25
CA LEU A 186 -15.89 1.61 14.67
C LEU A 186 -14.63 0.92 15.19
N ALA A 187 -14.24 1.25 16.42
CA ALA A 187 -13.18 0.51 17.10
C ALA A 187 -13.61 -0.95 17.30
N ALA A 188 -12.69 -1.87 17.01
CA ALA A 188 -12.87 -3.31 17.23
C ALA A 188 -12.76 -3.67 18.72
#